data_AF-A0A183E9B8-F1
#
_entry.id   AF-A0A183E9B8-F1
#
_cell.length_a   1.000
_cell.length_b   1.000
_cell.length_c   1.000
_cell.angle_alpha   90.00
_cell.angle_beta   90.00
_cell.angle_gamma   90.00
#
_symmetry.space_group_name_H-M   'P 1'
#
loop_
_entity.id
_entity.type
_entity.pdbx_description
1 polymer ?
#
loop_
_entity_poly.entity_id
_entity_poly.type
_entity_poly.pdbx_seq_one_letter_code
_entity_poly.pdbx_strand_id
1 'polypeptide(L)'
;LLVGLRAVEQQEHNPLGTIYDAKRFIGKKFSADDPEFQDDKKRYPFKIDLDDEGSVYFTVPLESGKVKKIRPEEVGAIIIDYLRKAAEKKYRTKFKQGVISVPADFDDAQRIECRRVISEPTAAALAYGLHKKKGVQYIIVVDLGGGTLDVSILWLQGVMFMTIAMAGNNRLGGQDFNDRVQHHLMEVLLFIRRNRGKALGDKGDIQQLRLAIEAAKIQLTTFPVTNIDSNLQSLGKFHYRVMIL
;
A
#
# COMPACT_ATOMS: atom_id res chain seq x y z
N LEU A 1 16.33 10.72 -5.50
CA LEU A 1 15.06 9.96 -5.54
C LEU A 1 15.32 8.55 -5.08
N LEU A 2 14.68 8.13 -4.00
CA LEU A 2 14.73 6.75 -3.49
C LEU A 2 13.42 6.05 -3.86
N VAL A 3 13.48 4.75 -4.14
CA VAL A 3 12.32 3.92 -4.53
C VAL A 3 12.47 2.54 -3.88
N GLY A 4 11.34 1.91 -3.51
CA GLY A 4 11.31 0.60 -2.87
C GLY A 4 11.76 0.64 -1.41
N LEU A 5 12.41 -0.42 -0.93
CA LEU A 5 12.82 -0.57 0.47
C LEU A 5 13.62 0.62 1.00
N ARG A 6 14.51 1.19 0.18
CA ARG A 6 15.31 2.37 0.55
C ARG A 6 14.47 3.61 0.82
N ALA A 7 13.30 3.74 0.19
CA ALA A 7 12.38 4.83 0.49
C ALA A 7 11.60 4.55 1.79
N VAL A 8 11.19 3.29 2.01
CA VAL A 8 10.52 2.85 3.25
C VAL A 8 11.42 3.09 4.47
N GLU A 9 12.71 2.77 4.38
CA GLU A 9 13.70 3.00 5.44
C GLU A 9 13.86 4.49 5.81
N GLN A 10 13.55 5.41 4.89
CA GLN A 10 13.64 6.86 5.14
C GLN A 10 12.35 7.46 5.68
N GLN A 11 11.27 6.69 5.79
CA GLN A 11 9.96 7.20 6.20
C GLN A 11 9.99 7.86 7.58
N GLU A 12 10.86 7.40 8.50
CA GLU A 12 11.05 8.02 9.83
C GLU A 12 11.81 9.34 9.77
N HIS A 13 12.85 9.42 8.95
CA HIS A 13 13.75 10.57 8.87
C HIS A 13 13.21 11.66 7.94
N ASN A 14 12.42 11.28 6.94
CA ASN A 14 11.83 12.17 5.95
C ASN A 14 10.36 11.81 5.66
N PRO A 15 9.46 11.92 6.66
CA PRO A 15 8.05 11.54 6.51
C PRO A 15 7.30 12.44 5.52
N LEU A 16 7.67 13.73 5.42
CA LEU A 16 7.05 14.68 4.49
C LEU A 16 7.45 14.41 3.03
N GLY A 17 8.63 13.86 2.81
CA GLY A 17 9.18 13.60 1.47
C GLY A 17 9.01 12.15 0.98
N THR A 18 8.42 11.27 1.80
CA THR A 18 8.24 9.85 1.48
C THR A 18 6.79 9.57 1.09
N ILE A 19 6.54 9.36 -0.21
CA ILE A 19 5.20 9.09 -0.74
C ILE A 19 4.94 7.58 -0.83
N TYR A 20 3.80 7.14 -0.33
CA TYR A 20 3.29 5.77 -0.40
C TYR A 20 1.76 5.79 -0.60
N ASP A 21 1.18 4.63 -0.92
CA ASP A 21 -0.26 4.47 -1.20
C ASP A 21 -0.85 5.35 -2.31
N ALA A 22 0.01 5.88 -3.19
CA ALA A 22 -0.40 6.73 -4.30
C ALA A 22 -1.48 6.08 -5.19
N LYS A 23 -1.48 4.74 -5.31
CA LYS A 23 -2.48 3.96 -6.07
C LYS A 23 -3.92 4.30 -5.67
N ARG A 24 -4.17 4.68 -4.40
CA ARG A 24 -5.51 5.03 -3.90
C ARG A 24 -6.12 6.27 -4.55
N PHE A 25 -5.30 7.13 -5.13
CA PHE A 25 -5.70 8.44 -5.66
C PHE A 25 -5.70 8.52 -7.19
N ILE A 26 -5.13 7.52 -7.87
CA ILE A 26 -5.02 7.56 -9.33
C ILE A 26 -6.42 7.51 -9.96
N GLY A 27 -6.68 8.39 -10.94
CA GLY A 27 -7.95 8.46 -11.66
C GLY A 27 -9.13 8.98 -10.85
N LYS A 28 -8.94 9.32 -9.56
CA LYS A 28 -10.00 9.86 -8.71
C LYS A 28 -10.02 11.38 -8.74
N LYS A 29 -11.23 11.93 -8.65
CA LYS A 29 -11.48 13.35 -8.42
C LYS A 29 -12.19 13.52 -7.09
N PHE A 30 -11.81 14.55 -6.35
CA PHE A 30 -12.39 14.89 -5.05
C PHE A 30 -12.85 16.34 -5.05
N SER A 31 -13.86 16.63 -4.22
CA SER A 31 -14.11 18.00 -3.79
C SER A 31 -13.28 18.32 -2.55
N ALA A 32 -13.03 19.61 -2.29
CA ALA A 32 -12.23 20.02 -1.14
C ALA A 32 -12.89 19.65 0.21
N ASP A 33 -14.20 19.50 0.24
CA ASP A 33 -15.02 19.13 1.40
C ASP A 33 -15.36 17.63 1.48
N ASP A 34 -14.86 16.82 0.53
CA ASP A 34 -15.07 15.38 0.52
C ASP A 34 -14.56 14.72 1.83
N PRO A 35 -15.43 14.05 2.62
CA PRO A 35 -15.05 13.42 3.87
C PRO A 35 -13.92 12.39 3.73
N GLU A 36 -13.92 11.61 2.64
CA GLU A 36 -12.88 10.61 2.38
C GLU A 36 -11.53 11.27 2.15
N PHE A 37 -11.52 12.35 1.37
CA PHE A 37 -10.31 13.13 1.10
C PHE A 37 -9.78 13.80 2.39
N GLN A 38 -10.67 14.34 3.22
CA GLN A 38 -10.28 14.94 4.49
C GLN A 38 -9.65 13.92 5.46
N ASP A 39 -10.16 12.70 5.46
CA ASP A 39 -9.56 11.63 6.27
C ASP A 39 -8.21 11.18 5.73
N ASP A 40 -8.05 11.09 4.40
CA ASP A 40 -6.75 10.81 3.79
C ASP A 40 -5.71 11.90 4.14
N LYS A 41 -6.08 13.18 4.14
CA LYS A 41 -5.18 14.27 4.57
C LYS A 41 -4.70 14.13 6.01
N LYS A 42 -5.51 13.53 6.89
CA LYS A 42 -5.13 13.25 8.30
C LYS A 42 -4.31 11.96 8.42
N ARG A 43 -4.54 10.99 7.53
CA ARG A 43 -3.90 9.67 7.54
C ARG A 43 -2.41 9.75 7.22
N TYR A 44 -2.03 10.59 6.27
CA TYR A 44 -0.66 10.63 5.75
C TYR A 44 0.15 11.82 6.30
N PRO A 45 1.46 11.64 6.55
CA PRO A 45 2.31 12.73 6.99
C PRO A 45 2.69 13.70 5.85
N PHE A 46 2.77 13.20 4.61
CA PHE A 46 3.05 14.02 3.44
C PHE A 46 1.82 14.82 3.02
N LYS A 47 2.05 15.97 2.37
CA LYS A 47 0.98 16.89 2.02
C LYS A 47 0.27 16.45 0.74
N ILE A 48 -1.06 16.37 0.84
CA ILE A 48 -1.98 16.01 -0.25
C ILE A 48 -2.90 17.21 -0.51
N ASP A 49 -2.94 17.67 -1.75
CA ASP A 49 -3.77 18.80 -2.20
C ASP A 49 -4.46 18.45 -3.53
N LEU A 50 -5.44 19.27 -3.90
CA LEU A 50 -6.17 19.15 -5.17
C LEU A 50 -5.75 20.27 -6.12
N ASP A 51 -5.72 19.97 -7.42
CA ASP A 51 -5.69 20.99 -8.46
C ASP A 51 -7.09 21.58 -8.73
N ASP A 52 -7.17 22.54 -9.65
CA ASP A 52 -8.41 23.25 -9.97
C ASP A 52 -9.50 22.33 -10.54
N GLU A 53 -9.14 21.13 -10.99
CA GLU A 53 -10.05 20.11 -11.54
C GLU A 53 -10.42 19.02 -10.51
N GLY A 54 -9.97 19.17 -9.27
CA GLY A 54 -10.19 18.18 -8.20
C GLY A 54 -9.27 16.97 -8.26
N SER A 55 -8.20 17.00 -9.06
CA SER A 55 -7.23 15.90 -9.17
C SER A 55 -6.16 16.03 -8.09
N VAL A 56 -5.76 14.90 -7.50
CA VAL A 56 -4.80 14.87 -6.39
C VAL A 56 -3.37 15.12 -6.88
N TYR A 57 -2.60 15.90 -6.10
CA TYR A 57 -1.14 15.90 -6.16
C TYR A 57 -0.51 15.89 -4.77
N PHE A 58 0.69 15.31 -4.69
CA PHE A 58 1.51 15.31 -3.48
C PHE A 58 2.54 16.43 -3.56
N THR A 59 2.78 17.06 -2.41
CA THR A 59 3.77 18.13 -2.28
C THR A 59 4.99 17.60 -1.53
N VAL A 60 6.10 17.42 -2.24
CA VAL A 60 7.35 16.85 -1.74
C VAL A 60 8.38 17.96 -1.52
N PRO A 61 8.79 18.25 -0.27
CA PRO A 61 9.90 19.14 -0.01
C PRO A 61 11.22 18.50 -0.46
N LEU A 62 12.07 19.27 -1.15
CA LEU A 62 13.40 18.85 -1.57
C LEU A 62 14.46 19.47 -0.67
N GLU A 63 15.60 18.78 -0.52
CA GLU A 63 16.77 19.28 0.24
C GLU A 63 17.27 20.65 -0.26
N SER A 64 17.01 20.98 -1.52
CA SER A 64 17.34 22.27 -2.12
C SER A 64 16.47 23.44 -1.63
N GLY A 65 15.54 23.19 -0.70
CA GLY A 65 14.53 24.16 -0.24
C GLY A 65 13.38 24.37 -1.23
N LYS A 66 13.45 23.75 -2.42
CA LYS A 66 12.37 23.78 -3.42
C LYS A 66 11.29 22.77 -3.06
N VAL A 67 10.09 23.00 -3.58
CA VAL A 67 8.95 22.10 -3.44
C VAL A 67 8.64 21.49 -4.80
N LYS A 68 8.45 20.17 -4.84
CA LYS A 68 8.03 19.45 -6.04
C LYS A 68 6.60 18.97 -5.87
N LYS A 69 5.73 19.29 -6.82
CA LYS A 69 4.43 18.66 -6.97
C LYS A 69 4.59 17.39 -7.79
N ILE A 70 3.99 16.29 -7.35
CA ILE A 70 4.02 15.00 -8.05
C ILE A 70 2.62 14.39 -8.03
N ARG A 71 2.12 13.96 -9.18
CA ARG A 71 0.81 13.31 -9.29
C ARG A 71 0.89 11.81 -8.93
N PRO A 72 -0.21 11.19 -8.50
CA PRO A 72 -0.29 9.75 -8.26
C PRO A 72 0.23 8.88 -9.41
N GLU A 73 -0.07 9.25 -10.65
CA GLU A 73 0.36 8.58 -11.87
C GLU A 73 1.88 8.65 -12.06
N GLU A 74 2.48 9.81 -11.73
CA GLU A 74 3.93 9.98 -11.78
C GLU A 74 4.64 9.10 -10.75
N VAL A 75 4.05 8.93 -9.56
CA VAL A 75 4.57 7.98 -8.55
C VAL A 75 4.53 6.55 -9.09
N GLY A 76 3.41 6.15 -9.70
CA GLY A 76 3.27 4.85 -10.36
C GLY A 76 4.31 4.63 -11.44
N ALA A 77 4.52 5.62 -12.32
CA ALA A 77 5.51 5.56 -13.39
C ALA A 77 6.95 5.42 -12.86
N ILE A 78 7.29 6.11 -11.76
CA ILE A 78 8.61 5.98 -11.09
C ILE A 78 8.81 4.55 -10.57
N ILE A 79 7.79 3.94 -9.97
CA ILE A 79 7.85 2.57 -9.46
C ILE A 79 8.00 1.58 -10.61
N ILE A 80 7.22 1.75 -11.68
CA ILE A 80 7.28 0.91 -12.87
C ILE A 80 8.66 0.98 -13.54
N ASP A 81 9.23 2.18 -13.69
CA ASP A 81 10.58 2.36 -14.26
C ASP A 81 11.66 1.74 -13.37
N TYR A 82 11.52 1.83 -12.05
CA TYR A 82 12.39 1.15 -11.09
C TYR A 82 12.34 -0.38 -11.27
N LEU A 83 11.15 -0.97 -11.36
CA LEU A 83 10.97 -2.40 -11.59
C LEU A 83 11.53 -2.84 -12.95
N ARG A 84 11.29 -2.06 -14.00
CA ARG A 84 11.88 -2.27 -15.33
C ARG A 84 13.40 -2.31 -15.25
N LYS A 85 14.04 -1.30 -14.65
CA LYS A 85 15.51 -1.24 -14.49
C LYS A 85 16.05 -2.42 -13.68
N ALA A 86 15.34 -2.85 -12.64
CA ALA A 86 15.72 -4.03 -11.86
C ALA A 86 15.68 -5.31 -12.72
N ALA A 87 14.62 -5.49 -13.53
CA ALA A 87 14.52 -6.61 -14.46
C ALA A 87 15.62 -6.55 -15.54
N GLU A 88 15.86 -5.38 -16.14
CA GLU A 88 16.92 -5.20 -17.16
C GLU A 88 18.29 -5.56 -16.60
N LYS A 89 18.59 -5.16 -15.35
CA LYS A 89 19.84 -5.51 -14.69
C LYS A 89 19.95 -7.03 -14.46
N LYS A 90 18.87 -7.67 -14.02
CA LYS A 90 18.84 -9.12 -13.76
C LYS A 90 19.03 -9.94 -15.03
N TYR A 91 18.34 -9.58 -16.11
CA TYR A 91 18.33 -10.34 -17.36
C TYR A 91 19.31 -9.81 -18.42
N ARG A 92 20.05 -8.73 -18.10
CA ARG A 92 21.05 -8.09 -18.98
C ARG A 92 20.50 -7.75 -20.37
N THR A 93 19.22 -7.37 -20.43
CA THR A 93 18.52 -7.04 -21.67
C THR A 93 17.64 -5.82 -21.48
N LYS A 94 17.26 -5.15 -22.57
CA LYS A 94 16.37 -4.00 -22.54
C LYS A 94 14.92 -4.43 -22.74
N PHE A 95 14.05 -3.98 -21.84
CA PHE A 95 12.61 -4.22 -21.93
C PHE A 95 11.93 -2.92 -22.39
N LYS A 96 11.35 -2.95 -23.60
CA LYS A 96 10.61 -1.81 -24.16
C LYS A 96 9.11 -1.85 -23.83
N GLN A 97 8.59 -3.02 -23.52
CA GLN A 97 7.17 -3.29 -23.38
C GLN A 97 6.92 -4.11 -22.12
N GLY A 98 5.74 -3.93 -21.53
CA GLY A 98 5.29 -4.64 -20.34
C GLY A 98 3.78 -4.80 -20.32
N VAL A 99 3.33 -5.71 -19.47
CA VAL A 99 1.92 -5.88 -19.09
C VAL A 99 1.80 -5.37 -17.66
N ILE A 100 0.88 -4.45 -17.42
CA ILE A 100 0.66 -3.85 -16.10
C ILE A 100 -0.66 -4.37 -15.57
N SER A 101 -0.65 -4.87 -14.34
CA SER A 101 -1.87 -5.23 -13.63
C SER A 101 -2.48 -3.99 -12.99
N VAL A 102 -3.79 -3.81 -13.16
CA VAL A 102 -4.54 -2.74 -12.53
C VAL A 102 -5.81 -3.30 -11.88
N PRO A 103 -6.41 -2.61 -10.90
CA PRO A 103 -7.78 -2.87 -10.48
C PRO A 103 -8.71 -2.78 -11.68
N ALA A 104 -9.82 -3.52 -11.70
CA ALA A 104 -10.67 -3.59 -12.89
C ALA A 104 -11.27 -2.23 -13.33
N ASP A 105 -11.28 -1.22 -12.45
CA ASP A 105 -11.87 0.11 -12.67
C ASP A 105 -10.85 1.20 -13.09
N PHE A 106 -9.64 0.83 -13.50
CA PHE A 106 -8.56 1.78 -13.77
C PHE A 106 -8.50 2.21 -15.25
N ASP A 107 -8.44 3.52 -15.49
CA ASP A 107 -8.43 4.10 -16.85
C ASP A 107 -7.01 4.25 -17.45
N ASP A 108 -6.92 4.10 -18.77
CA ASP A 108 -5.67 3.94 -19.54
C ASP A 108 -4.84 5.24 -19.63
N ALA A 109 -3.94 5.46 -18.66
CA ALA A 109 -2.94 6.53 -18.77
C ALA A 109 -1.54 6.16 -18.23
N GLN A 110 -0.60 6.06 -19.19
CA GLN A 110 0.83 6.46 -19.14
C GLN A 110 2.00 5.44 -18.97
N ARG A 111 2.94 5.60 -19.92
CA ARG A 111 4.43 5.69 -19.85
C ARG A 111 5.34 4.47 -19.61
N ILE A 112 4.85 3.28 -19.94
CA ILE A 112 5.59 2.32 -20.78
C ILE A 112 4.72 2.13 -22.03
N GLU A 113 5.27 1.64 -23.14
CA GLU A 113 4.40 1.11 -24.20
C GLU A 113 3.71 -0.14 -23.63
N CYS A 114 2.63 0.10 -22.88
CA CYS A 114 1.85 -0.91 -22.19
C CYS A 114 1.16 -1.71 -23.29
N ARG A 115 1.69 -2.91 -23.56
CA ARG A 115 1.13 -3.74 -24.63
C ARG A 115 -0.28 -4.21 -24.28
N ARG A 116 -0.54 -4.35 -22.98
CA ARG A 116 -1.82 -4.78 -22.46
C ARG A 116 -1.91 -4.43 -20.99
N VAL A 117 -3.06 -3.89 -20.61
CA VAL A 117 -3.49 -3.83 -19.22
C VAL A 117 -4.27 -5.10 -18.91
N ILE A 118 -4.01 -5.71 -17.76
CA ILE A 118 -4.72 -6.90 -17.29
C ILE A 118 -5.32 -6.62 -15.92
N SER A 119 -6.52 -7.11 -15.66
CA SER A 119 -7.06 -7.03 -14.31
C SER A 119 -6.28 -7.95 -13.37
N GLU A 120 -5.99 -7.46 -12.16
CA GLU A 120 -5.38 -8.23 -11.06
C GLU A 120 -6.02 -9.63 -10.88
N PRO A 121 -7.36 -9.79 -10.84
CA PRO A 121 -7.98 -11.12 -10.71
C PRO A 121 -7.72 -12.05 -11.90
N THR A 122 -7.69 -11.52 -13.13
CA THR A 122 -7.35 -12.35 -14.31
C THR A 122 -5.89 -12.77 -14.28
N ALA A 123 -4.99 -11.87 -13.89
CA ALA A 123 -3.57 -12.18 -13.73
C ALA A 123 -3.36 -13.28 -12.68
N ALA A 124 -4.05 -13.21 -11.54
CA ALA A 124 -4.00 -14.22 -10.49
C ALA A 124 -4.51 -15.60 -10.99
N ALA A 125 -5.66 -15.61 -11.69
CA ALA A 125 -6.24 -16.83 -12.23
C ALA A 125 -5.35 -17.49 -13.31
N LEU A 126 -4.69 -16.68 -14.14
CA LEU A 126 -3.69 -17.13 -15.11
C LEU A 126 -2.45 -17.72 -14.41
N ALA A 127 -1.92 -17.02 -13.41
CA ALA A 127 -0.73 -17.45 -12.66
C ALA A 127 -0.94 -18.78 -11.93
N TYR A 128 -2.13 -19.00 -11.37
CA TYR A 128 -2.49 -20.28 -10.74
C TYR A 128 -2.68 -21.42 -11.76
N GLY A 129 -2.82 -21.10 -13.06
CA GLY A 129 -2.99 -22.10 -14.11
C GLY A 129 -4.40 -22.67 -14.22
N LEU A 130 -5.42 -21.94 -13.74
CA LEU A 130 -6.81 -22.42 -13.75
C LEU A 130 -7.34 -22.67 -15.18
N HIS A 131 -6.86 -21.90 -16.16
CA HIS A 131 -7.13 -22.13 -17.59
C HIS A 131 -6.71 -23.51 -18.12
N LYS A 132 -5.83 -24.23 -17.40
CA LYS A 132 -5.36 -25.58 -17.77
C LYS A 132 -6.12 -26.69 -17.06
N LYS A 133 -6.93 -26.38 -16.05
CA LYS A 133 -7.65 -27.38 -15.26
C LYS A 133 -8.98 -27.74 -15.95
N LYS A 134 -9.16 -29.02 -16.29
CA LYS A 134 -10.43 -29.52 -16.83
C LYS A 134 -11.54 -29.40 -15.79
N GLY A 135 -12.73 -28.98 -16.20
CA GLY A 135 -13.92 -28.88 -15.35
C GLY A 135 -14.04 -27.61 -14.52
N VAL A 136 -13.04 -26.72 -14.54
CA VAL A 136 -13.16 -25.39 -13.92
C VAL A 136 -13.92 -24.48 -14.87
N GLN A 137 -15.07 -23.97 -14.43
CA GLN A 137 -15.89 -23.02 -15.19
C GLN A 137 -16.03 -21.67 -14.48
N TYR A 138 -16.02 -21.68 -13.14
CA TYR A 138 -16.16 -20.49 -12.32
C TYR A 138 -15.02 -20.41 -11.31
N ILE A 139 -14.50 -19.20 -11.11
CA ILE A 139 -13.34 -18.92 -10.26
C ILE A 139 -13.71 -17.73 -9.38
N ILE A 140 -13.49 -17.85 -8.08
CA ILE A 140 -13.53 -16.71 -7.17
C ILE A 140 -12.10 -16.32 -6.87
N VAL A 141 -11.77 -15.06 -7.14
CA VAL A 141 -10.50 -14.46 -6.74
C VAL A 141 -10.77 -13.50 -5.59
N VAL A 142 -10.06 -13.69 -4.49
CA VAL A 142 -10.07 -12.79 -3.33
C VAL A 142 -8.67 -12.19 -3.23
N ASP A 143 -8.56 -10.91 -3.54
CA ASP A 143 -7.32 -10.12 -3.46
C ASP A 143 -7.41 -9.18 -2.26
N LEU A 144 -6.75 -9.55 -1.17
CA LEU A 144 -6.64 -8.73 0.04
C LEU A 144 -5.22 -8.14 0.11
N GLY A 145 -5.08 -6.94 -0.43
CA GLY A 145 -3.80 -6.23 -0.50
C GLY A 145 -3.47 -5.43 0.76
N GLY A 146 -2.52 -4.51 0.61
CA GLY A 146 -2.12 -3.60 1.69
C GLY A 146 -3.19 -2.58 2.08
N GLY A 147 -4.09 -2.22 1.16
CA GLY A 147 -5.08 -1.16 1.38
C GLY A 147 -6.42 -1.32 0.68
N THR A 148 -6.58 -2.37 -0.15
CA THR A 148 -7.82 -2.70 -0.86
C THR A 148 -8.12 -4.19 -0.74
N LEU A 149 -9.41 -4.51 -0.74
CA LEU A 149 -9.95 -5.85 -0.86
C LEU A 149 -10.78 -5.89 -2.14
N ASP A 150 -10.45 -6.79 -3.06
CA ASP A 150 -11.19 -7.00 -4.29
C ASP A 150 -11.61 -8.48 -4.39
N VAL A 151 -12.90 -8.71 -4.63
CA VAL A 151 -13.48 -10.04 -4.82
C VAL A 151 -14.09 -10.09 -6.21
N SER A 152 -13.59 -10.99 -7.05
CA SER A 152 -14.03 -11.15 -8.43
C SER A 152 -14.50 -12.56 -8.70
N ILE A 153 -15.65 -12.70 -9.35
CA ILE A 153 -16.12 -13.96 -9.92
C ILE A 153 -15.79 -13.96 -11.41
N LEU A 154 -14.93 -14.88 -11.83
CA LEU A 154 -14.55 -15.06 -13.22
C LEU A 154 -15.22 -16.32 -13.78
N TRP A 155 -15.80 -16.20 -14.97
CA TRP A 155 -16.19 -17.32 -15.80
C TRP A 155 -15.05 -17.66 -16.77
N LEU A 156 -14.76 -18.94 -16.92
CA LEU A 156 -13.78 -19.46 -17.86
C LEU A 156 -14.49 -20.10 -19.06
N GLN A 157 -14.17 -19.61 -20.26
CA GLN A 157 -14.56 -20.23 -21.52
C GLN A 157 -13.31 -20.48 -22.37
N GLY A 158 -12.81 -21.72 -22.34
CA GLY A 158 -11.55 -22.07 -23.00
C GLY A 158 -10.37 -21.35 -22.35
N VAL A 159 -9.74 -20.43 -23.08
CA VAL A 159 -8.62 -19.58 -22.60
C VAL A 159 -9.06 -18.18 -22.18
N MET A 160 -10.35 -17.86 -22.32
CA MET A 160 -10.91 -16.53 -22.05
C MET A 160 -11.50 -16.48 -20.64
N PHE A 161 -11.10 -15.45 -19.89
CA PHE A 161 -11.68 -15.11 -18.60
C PHE A 161 -12.65 -13.94 -18.79
N MET A 162 -13.86 -14.08 -18.27
CA MET A 162 -14.86 -13.02 -18.24
C MET A 162 -15.23 -12.73 -16.80
N THR A 163 -15.13 -11.47 -16.38
CA THR A 163 -15.61 -11.05 -15.06
C THR A 163 -17.14 -11.05 -15.08
N ILE A 164 -17.75 -11.85 -14.22
CA ILE A 164 -19.21 -11.92 -14.06
C ILE A 164 -19.67 -10.86 -13.05
N ALA A 165 -18.94 -10.77 -11.96
CA ALA A 165 -19.26 -9.89 -10.85
C ALA A 165 -17.96 -9.50 -10.15
N MET A 166 -17.94 -8.28 -9.64
CA MET A 166 -16.87 -7.76 -8.80
C MET A 166 -17.50 -6.99 -7.65
N ALA A 167 -16.95 -7.16 -6.46
CA ALA A 167 -17.24 -6.37 -5.28
C ALA A 167 -15.94 -6.16 -4.52
N GLY A 168 -15.90 -5.17 -3.64
CA GLY A 168 -14.67 -4.89 -2.90
C GLY A 168 -14.83 -3.79 -1.86
N ASN A 169 -13.73 -3.50 -1.20
CA ASN A 169 -13.58 -2.39 -0.28
C ASN A 169 -12.22 -1.73 -0.53
N ASN A 170 -12.24 -0.51 -1.05
CA ASN A 170 -11.05 0.29 -1.39
C ASN A 170 -10.33 0.89 -0.16
N ARG A 171 -10.83 0.62 1.05
CA ARG A 171 -10.33 1.08 2.35
C ARG A 171 -10.19 -0.06 3.36
N LEU A 172 -9.95 -1.28 2.88
CA LEU A 172 -9.70 -2.45 3.72
C LEU A 172 -8.48 -3.20 3.21
N GLY A 173 -7.48 -3.36 4.06
CA GLY A 173 -6.30 -4.15 3.75
C GLY A 173 -5.36 -4.34 4.94
N GLY A 174 -4.14 -4.76 4.63
CA GLY A 174 -3.08 -4.99 5.61
C GLY A 174 -2.80 -3.82 6.56
N GLN A 175 -3.02 -2.58 6.12
CA GLN A 175 -2.83 -1.38 6.95
C GLN A 175 -3.90 -1.24 8.03
N ASP A 176 -5.14 -1.59 7.75
CA ASP A 176 -6.23 -1.45 8.72
C ASP A 176 -6.06 -2.50 9.84
N PHE A 177 -5.47 -3.66 9.53
CA PHE A 177 -5.02 -4.62 10.54
C PHE A 177 -3.91 -4.03 11.42
N ASN A 178 -2.93 -3.34 10.84
CA ASN A 178 -1.88 -2.67 11.62
C ASN A 178 -2.47 -1.60 12.52
N ASP A 179 -3.38 -0.78 12.00
CA ASP A 179 -4.01 0.30 12.74
C ASP A 179 -4.80 -0.26 13.94
N ARG A 180 -5.48 -1.40 13.78
CA ARG A 180 -6.19 -2.07 14.87
C ARG A 180 -5.24 -2.57 15.96
N VAL A 181 -4.12 -3.20 15.58
CA VAL A 181 -3.08 -3.64 16.53
C VAL A 181 -2.45 -2.43 17.22
N GLN A 182 -2.16 -1.36 16.46
CA GLN A 182 -1.59 -0.13 17.00
C GLN A 182 -2.50 0.48 18.06
N HIS A 183 -3.81 0.58 17.77
CA HIS A 183 -4.79 1.10 18.72
C HIS A 183 -4.81 0.28 20.02
N HIS A 184 -4.83 -1.05 19.92
CA HIS A 184 -4.76 -1.94 21.08
C HIS A 184 -3.48 -1.71 21.89
N LEU A 185 -2.31 -1.61 21.24
CA LEU A 185 -1.05 -1.34 21.94
C LEU A 185 -1.04 0.03 22.60
N MET A 186 -1.64 1.04 21.98
CA MET A 186 -1.79 2.37 22.57
C MET A 186 -2.66 2.31 23.85
N GLU A 187 -3.77 1.57 23.84
CA GLU A 187 -4.60 1.36 25.03
C GLU A 187 -3.85 0.62 26.14
N VAL A 188 -3.13 -0.46 25.81
CA VAL A 188 -2.27 -1.19 26.76
C VAL A 188 -1.20 -0.25 27.35
N LEU A 189 -0.56 0.56 26.52
CA LEU A 189 0.45 1.52 26.95
C LEU A 189 -0.15 2.58 27.87
N LEU A 190 -1.34 3.11 27.56
CA LEU A 190 -2.06 4.04 28.44
C LEU A 190 -2.40 3.42 29.79
N PHE A 191 -2.84 2.15 29.81
CA PHE A 191 -3.12 1.42 31.04
C PHE A 191 -1.88 1.26 31.91
N ILE A 192 -0.76 0.80 31.33
CA ILE A 192 0.52 0.66 32.04
C ILE A 192 1.04 2.02 32.53
N ARG A 193 0.80 3.11 31.77
CA ARG A 193 1.29 4.46 32.06
C ARG A 193 0.46 5.29 33.03
N ARG A 194 -0.71 4.83 33.51
CA ARG A 194 -1.36 5.48 34.68
C ARG A 194 -0.42 5.62 35.89
N ASN A 195 0.69 4.87 35.91
CA ASN A 195 1.75 4.97 36.91
C ASN A 195 2.98 5.84 36.53
N ARG A 196 3.11 6.40 35.31
CA ARG A 196 4.37 7.05 34.84
C ARG A 196 4.25 8.32 33.96
N GLY A 197 3.05 8.84 33.71
CA GLY A 197 2.84 10.28 33.44
C GLY A 197 3.33 10.90 32.12
N LYS A 198 3.79 10.14 31.12
CA LYS A 198 4.05 10.68 29.75
C LYS A 198 3.06 10.08 28.76
N ALA A 199 2.60 10.79 27.75
CA ALA A 199 1.82 10.22 26.64
C ALA A 199 2.75 9.78 25.49
N LEU A 200 2.34 8.79 24.70
CA LEU A 200 2.90 8.55 23.36
C LEU A 200 2.25 9.59 22.43
N GLY A 201 2.93 10.72 22.25
CA GLY A 201 2.51 11.76 21.32
C GLY A 201 3.57 12.09 20.27
N ASP A 202 4.78 11.52 20.40
CA ASP A 202 5.85 11.76 19.44
C ASP A 202 5.59 10.99 18.13
N LYS A 203 5.68 11.71 17.01
CA LYS A 203 5.40 11.14 15.68
C LYS A 203 6.43 10.07 15.29
N GLY A 204 7.67 10.18 15.78
CA GLY A 204 8.71 9.18 15.56
C GLY A 204 8.41 7.86 16.27
N ASP A 205 7.99 7.93 17.53
CA ASP A 205 7.60 6.74 18.31
C ASP A 205 6.43 5.98 17.67
N ILE A 206 5.43 6.71 17.18
CA ILE A 206 4.27 6.10 16.49
C ILE A 206 4.72 5.37 15.24
N GLN A 207 5.65 5.95 14.47
CA GLN A 207 6.16 5.34 13.25
C GLN A 207 7.01 4.09 13.53
N GLN A 208 7.89 4.12 14.53
CA GLN A 208 8.65 2.94 14.94
C GLN A 208 7.74 1.80 15.38
N LEU A 209 6.69 2.13 16.13
CA LEU A 209 5.69 1.15 16.54
C LEU A 209 4.98 0.54 15.32
N ARG A 210 4.64 1.35 14.30
CA ARG A 210 4.03 0.85 13.05
C ARG A 210 4.92 -0.15 12.32
N LEU A 211 6.22 0.12 12.21
CA LEU A 211 7.16 -0.81 11.56
C LEU A 211 7.28 -2.13 12.33
N ALA A 212 7.36 -2.07 13.67
CA ALA A 212 7.41 -3.25 14.52
C ALA A 212 6.12 -4.08 14.43
N ILE A 213 4.95 -3.42 14.34
CA ILE A 213 3.66 -4.07 14.13
C ILE A 213 3.60 -4.78 12.77
N GLU A 214 4.02 -4.11 11.68
CA GLU A 214 4.05 -4.73 10.35
C GLU A 214 4.91 -5.99 10.33
N ALA A 215 6.12 -5.90 10.90
CA ALA A 215 7.04 -7.03 10.99
C ALA A 215 6.44 -8.19 11.80
N ALA A 216 5.82 -7.90 12.95
CA ALA A 216 5.16 -8.90 13.78
C ALA A 216 3.97 -9.53 13.05
N LYS A 217 3.10 -8.74 12.41
CA LYS A 217 1.96 -9.24 11.62
C LYS A 217 2.42 -10.22 10.55
N ILE A 218 3.50 -9.90 9.82
CA ILE A 218 4.07 -10.80 8.80
C ILE A 218 4.58 -12.10 9.46
N GLN A 219 5.29 -12.03 10.58
CA GLN A 219 5.77 -13.24 11.26
C GLN A 219 4.64 -14.13 11.77
N LEU A 220 3.53 -13.55 12.22
CA LEU A 220 2.35 -14.28 12.67
C LEU A 220 1.65 -15.10 11.56
N THR A 221 1.96 -14.83 10.29
CA THR A 221 1.47 -15.68 9.17
C THR A 221 2.12 -17.07 9.16
N THR A 222 3.28 -17.21 9.81
CA THR A 222 4.06 -18.46 9.85
C THR A 222 4.13 -19.04 11.26
N PHE A 223 4.19 -18.18 12.28
CA PHE A 223 4.39 -18.58 13.67
C PHE A 223 3.18 -18.17 14.51
N PRO A 224 2.73 -19.00 15.48
CA PRO A 224 1.58 -18.67 16.32
C PRO A 224 1.84 -17.51 17.29
N VAL A 225 3.11 -17.17 17.52
CA VAL A 225 3.55 -16.18 18.50
C VAL A 225 4.71 -15.37 17.94
N THR A 226 4.74 -14.07 18.22
CA THR A 226 5.90 -13.20 17.98
C THR A 226 5.98 -12.08 19.02
N ASN A 227 7.05 -11.27 18.95
CA ASN A 227 7.26 -10.10 19.78
C ASN A 227 7.24 -8.83 18.92
N ILE A 228 6.65 -7.77 19.48
CA ILE A 228 6.73 -6.41 18.97
C ILE A 228 7.78 -5.70 19.82
N ASP A 229 8.96 -5.55 19.25
CA ASP A 229 10.12 -4.90 19.87
C ASP A 229 10.36 -3.53 19.24
N SER A 230 10.41 -2.48 20.06
CA SER A 230 10.75 -1.13 19.60
C SER A 230 11.53 -0.33 20.65
N ASN A 231 12.36 0.62 20.20
CA ASN A 231 13.11 1.51 21.10
C ASN A 231 12.59 2.94 20.97
N LEU A 232 11.46 3.18 21.62
CA LEU A 232 10.71 4.42 21.53
C LEU A 232 11.45 5.53 22.28
N GLN A 233 11.63 6.70 21.68
CA GLN A 233 12.28 7.85 22.30
C GLN A 233 11.59 8.28 23.60
N SER A 234 10.26 8.23 23.66
CA SER A 234 9.50 8.62 24.86
C SER A 234 9.51 7.56 25.97
N LEU A 235 9.85 6.30 25.68
CA LEU A 235 9.72 5.15 26.60
C LEU A 235 10.97 4.31 26.82
N GLY A 236 11.97 4.47 25.98
CA GLY A 236 13.02 3.48 25.81
C GLY A 236 12.47 2.18 25.21
N LYS A 237 13.08 1.07 25.61
CA LYS A 237 12.74 -0.26 25.10
C LYS A 237 11.31 -0.66 25.46
N PHE A 238 10.51 -0.95 24.45
CA PHE A 238 9.19 -1.52 24.53
C PHE A 238 9.23 -2.96 23.99
N HIS A 239 8.59 -3.86 24.74
CA HIS A 239 8.48 -5.26 24.39
C HIS A 239 7.04 -5.71 24.64
N TYR A 240 6.41 -6.26 23.61
CA TYR A 240 5.05 -6.80 23.72
C TYR A 240 4.94 -8.12 22.98
N ARG A 241 4.61 -9.19 23.71
CA ARG A 241 4.39 -10.51 23.13
C ARG A 241 2.97 -10.62 22.62
N VAL A 242 2.82 -11.02 21.36
CA VAL A 242 1.51 -11.20 20.71
C VAL A 242 1.37 -12.63 20.21
N MET A 243 0.14 -13.15 20.27
CA MET A 243 -0.19 -14.53 19.93
C MET A 243 -1.54 -14.56 19.23
N ILE A 244 -1.64 -15.39 18.19
CA ILE A 244 -2.92 -15.73 17.57
C ILE A 244 -3.46 -16.95 18.31
N LEU A 245 -4.68 -16.83 18.85
CA LEU A 245 -5.42 -17.94 19.49
C LEU A 245 -6.03 -18.87 18.44
#